data_AF-A0A6G9Y9K0-F1
#
_entry.id   AF-A0A6G9Y9K0-F1
#
_cell.length_a   1.000
_cell.length_b   1.000
_cell.length_c   1.000
_cell.angle_alpha   90.00
_cell.angle_beta   90.00
_cell.angle_gamma   90.00
#
_symmetry.space_group_name_H-M   'P 1'
#
loop_
_entity.id
_entity.type
_entity.pdbx_description
1 polymer ?
#
loop_
_entity_poly.entity_id
_entity_poly.type
_entity_poly.pdbx_seq_one_letter_code
_entity_poly.pdbx_strand_id
1 'polypeptide(L)'
;MAHRYDLAAMERFVTDLDGHIRRLSGMHEAVGRSAADLRPHFVGDGGDGFSTAHADWQSDSGKRLDELRTLRTQVHTAHRNYAEAERLNREIFGFAG
;
A
#
# COMPACT_ATOMS: atom_id res chain seq x y z
N MET A 1 27.13 -9.31 -17.58
CA MET A 1 26.82 -8.24 -16.60
C MET A 1 25.81 -8.83 -15.62
N ALA A 2 26.16 -8.98 -14.34
CA ALA A 2 25.17 -9.35 -13.33
C ALA A 2 24.32 -8.12 -13.02
N HIS A 3 23.01 -8.18 -13.26
CA HIS A 3 22.09 -7.17 -12.75
C HIS A 3 22.09 -7.26 -11.23
N ARG A 4 22.88 -6.39 -10.57
CA ARG A 4 22.84 -6.24 -9.12
C ARG A 4 21.62 -5.39 -8.78
N TYR A 5 20.57 -6.03 -8.27
CA TYR A 5 19.43 -5.32 -7.72
C TYR A 5 19.85 -4.61 -6.44
N ASP A 6 19.44 -3.35 -6.27
CA ASP A 6 19.71 -2.61 -5.03
C ASP A 6 18.68 -3.04 -3.97
N LEU A 7 19.01 -4.10 -3.24
CA LEU A 7 18.17 -4.65 -2.17
C LEU A 7 17.83 -3.60 -1.11
N ALA A 8 18.79 -2.73 -0.77
CA ALA A 8 18.57 -1.67 0.20
C ALA A 8 17.58 -0.62 -0.31
N ALA A 9 17.58 -0.31 -1.61
CA ALA A 9 16.57 0.56 -2.20
C ALA A 9 15.18 -0.10 -2.21
N MET A 10 15.08 -1.40 -2.46
CA MET A 10 13.81 -2.12 -2.40
C MET A 10 13.24 -2.15 -0.97
N GLU A 11 14.08 -2.34 0.04
CA GLU A 11 13.66 -2.33 1.45
C GLU A 11 13.22 -0.94 1.92
N ARG A 12 13.95 0.13 1.51
CA ARG A 12 13.53 1.52 1.73
C ARG A 12 12.17 1.79 1.08
N PHE A 13 11.98 1.39 -0.17
CA PHE A 13 10.73 1.56 -0.88
C PHE A 13 9.55 0.86 -0.17
N VAL A 14 9.74 -0.38 0.31
CA VAL A 14 8.70 -1.09 1.07
C VAL A 14 8.36 -0.35 2.37
N THR A 15 9.37 0.17 3.07
CA THR A 15 9.18 0.95 4.30
C THR A 15 8.38 2.23 4.05
N ASP A 16 8.74 2.98 3.02
CA ASP A 16 8.04 4.21 2.62
C ASP A 16 6.59 3.91 2.22
N LEU A 17 6.38 2.82 1.47
CA LEU A 17 5.06 2.37 1.05
C LEU A 17 4.19 1.94 2.23
N ASP A 18 4.75 1.24 3.21
CA ASP A 18 4.06 0.90 4.47
C ASP A 18 3.63 2.17 5.23
N GLY A 19 4.49 3.19 5.29
CA GLY A 19 4.17 4.49 5.86
C GLY A 19 3.01 5.20 5.15
N HIS A 20 3.02 5.21 3.82
CA HIS A 20 1.94 5.77 3.01
C HIS A 20 0.63 5.00 3.18
N ILE A 21 0.65 3.66 3.13
CA ILE A 21 -0.54 2.82 3.33
C ILE A 21 -1.15 3.10 4.70
N ARG A 22 -0.34 3.20 5.76
CA ARG A 22 -0.81 3.51 7.11
C ARG A 22 -1.49 4.88 7.17
N ARG A 23 -0.85 5.91 6.61
CA ARG A 23 -1.40 7.27 6.60
C ARG A 23 -2.72 7.35 5.83
N LEU A 24 -2.75 6.77 4.63
CA LEU A 24 -3.93 6.78 3.77
C LEU A 24 -5.08 5.96 4.37
N SER A 25 -4.79 4.82 5.00
CA SER A 25 -5.80 4.03 5.72
C SER A 25 -6.40 4.83 6.88
N GLY A 26 -5.56 5.54 7.65
CA GLY A 26 -6.05 6.40 8.72
C GLY A 26 -6.93 7.55 8.22
N MET A 27 -6.59 8.17 7.09
CA MET A 27 -7.41 9.21 6.45
C MET A 27 -8.74 8.64 5.93
N HIS A 28 -8.69 7.46 5.30
CA HIS A 28 -9.86 6.76 4.78
C HIS A 28 -10.88 6.45 5.88
N GLU A 29 -10.42 5.94 7.02
CA GLU A 29 -11.26 5.72 8.20
C GLU A 29 -11.78 7.03 8.81
N ALA A 30 -10.94 8.08 8.86
CA ALA A 30 -11.32 9.38 9.41
C ALA A 30 -12.46 10.01 8.60
N VAL A 31 -12.38 9.98 7.27
CA VAL A 31 -13.48 10.44 6.40
C VAL A 31 -14.74 9.61 6.64
N GLY A 32 -14.62 8.30 6.82
CA GLY A 32 -15.77 7.43 7.14
C GLY A 32 -16.47 7.83 8.43
N ARG A 33 -15.70 8.12 9.48
CA ARG A 33 -16.25 8.64 10.75
C ARG A 33 -16.90 10.01 10.57
N SER A 34 -16.21 10.96 9.94
CA SER A 34 -16.75 12.29 9.70
C SER A 34 -18.02 12.26 8.85
N ALA A 35 -18.10 11.36 7.86
CA ALA A 35 -19.30 11.22 7.05
C ALA A 35 -20.48 10.63 7.84
N ALA A 36 -20.21 9.67 8.74
CA ALA A 36 -21.23 9.14 9.64
C ALA A 36 -21.77 10.22 10.60
N ASP A 37 -20.88 11.09 11.10
CA ASP A 37 -21.26 12.22 11.96
C ASP A 37 -22.07 13.29 11.20
N LEU A 38 -21.75 13.51 9.92
CA LEU A 38 -22.42 14.51 9.09
C LEU A 38 -23.75 14.03 8.51
N ARG A 39 -23.91 12.72 8.23
CA ARG A 39 -25.09 12.13 7.59
C ARG A 39 -26.43 12.59 8.20
N PRO A 40 -26.62 12.66 9.53
CA PRO A 40 -27.90 13.06 10.13
C PRO A 40 -28.32 14.50 9.82
N HIS A 41 -27.38 15.34 9.37
CA HIS A 41 -27.65 16.73 9.00
C HIS A 41 -28.10 16.90 7.55
N PHE A 42 -28.04 15.84 6.74
CA PHE A 42 -28.54 15.83 5.37
C PHE A 42 -29.89 15.09 5.32
N VAL A 43 -30.87 15.70 4.65
CA VAL A 43 -32.23 15.19 4.49
C VAL A 43 -32.70 15.31 3.04
N GLY A 44 -33.64 14.45 2.66
CA GLY A 44 -34.15 14.36 1.28
C GLY A 44 -33.04 14.04 0.27
N ASP A 45 -33.20 14.49 -0.96
CA ASP A 45 -32.30 14.19 -2.08
C ASP A 45 -30.82 14.56 -1.80
N GLY A 46 -30.58 15.56 -0.95
CA GLY A 46 -29.23 15.94 -0.53
C GLY A 46 -28.56 14.88 0.37
N GLY A 47 -29.33 14.18 1.19
CA GLY A 47 -28.84 13.06 2.02
C GLY A 47 -28.55 11.80 1.22
N ASP A 48 -29.39 11.51 0.23
CA ASP A 48 -29.15 10.41 -0.70
C ASP A 48 -27.91 10.68 -1.55
N GLY A 49 -27.80 11.88 -2.13
CA GLY A 49 -26.63 12.30 -2.91
C GLY A 49 -25.33 12.28 -2.08
N PHE A 50 -25.38 12.74 -0.82
CA PHE A 50 -24.24 12.64 0.10
C PHE A 50 -23.85 11.19 0.37
N SER A 51 -24.82 10.32 0.64
CA SER A 51 -24.58 8.91 0.96
C SER A 51 -23.98 8.15 -0.21
N THR A 52 -24.49 8.39 -1.43
CA THR A 52 -23.93 7.82 -2.68
C THR A 52 -22.52 8.31 -2.91
N ALA A 53 -22.28 9.63 -2.88
CA ALA A 53 -20.95 10.19 -3.12
C ALA A 53 -19.91 9.69 -2.10
N HIS A 54 -20.32 9.58 -0.83
CA HIS A 54 -19.46 9.02 0.21
C HIS A 54 -19.17 7.53 -0.04
N ALA A 55 -20.19 6.73 -0.38
CA ALA A 55 -20.01 5.30 -0.65
C ALA A 55 -19.08 5.05 -1.85
N ASP A 56 -19.24 5.82 -2.93
CA ASP A 56 -18.38 5.75 -4.11
C ASP A 56 -16.93 6.10 -3.77
N TRP A 57 -16.74 7.21 -3.04
CA TRP A 57 -15.40 7.62 -2.58
C TRP A 57 -14.75 6.57 -1.68
N GLN A 58 -15.50 5.97 -0.75
CA GLN A 58 -15.02 4.89 0.11
C GLN A 58 -14.62 3.67 -0.72
N SER A 59 -15.46 3.24 -1.66
CA SER A 59 -15.18 2.09 -2.51
C SER A 59 -13.90 2.29 -3.31
N ASP A 60 -13.77 3.42 -4.00
CA ASP A 60 -12.64 3.68 -4.88
C ASP A 60 -11.33 3.92 -4.11
N SER A 61 -11.39 4.61 -2.98
CA SER A 61 -10.24 4.78 -2.11
C SER A 61 -9.78 3.44 -1.50
N GLY A 62 -10.73 2.58 -1.13
CA GLY A 62 -10.45 1.23 -0.64
C GLY A 62 -9.72 0.38 -1.69
N LYS A 63 -10.20 0.37 -2.94
CA LYS A 63 -9.52 -0.33 -4.05
C LYS A 63 -8.08 0.15 -4.24
N ARG A 64 -7.85 1.47 -4.22
CA ARG A 64 -6.51 2.05 -4.36
C ARG A 64 -5.59 1.65 -3.20
N LEU A 65 -6.10 1.57 -1.97
CA LEU A 65 -5.34 1.06 -0.83
C LEU A 65 -4.94 -0.40 -1.03
N ASP A 66 -5.82 -1.23 -1.58
CA ASP A 66 -5.53 -2.63 -1.86
C ASP A 66 -4.52 -2.81 -3.00
N GLU A 67 -4.54 -1.95 -4.02
CA GLU A 67 -3.51 -1.88 -5.06
C GLU A 67 -2.13 -1.56 -4.45
N LEU A 68 -2.05 -0.60 -3.54
CA LEU A 68 -0.79 -0.27 -2.84
C LEU A 68 -0.29 -1.43 -1.99
N ARG A 69 -1.17 -2.11 -1.26
CA ARG A 69 -0.83 -3.32 -0.47
C ARG A 69 -0.33 -4.46 -1.34
N THR A 70 -0.93 -4.61 -2.52
CA THR A 70 -0.52 -5.60 -3.52
C THR A 70 0.88 -5.29 -4.05
N LEU A 71 1.13 -4.04 -4.46
CA LEU A 71 2.45 -3.59 -4.90
C LEU A 71 3.52 -3.79 -3.82
N ARG A 72 3.20 -3.44 -2.57
CA ARG A 72 4.08 -3.66 -1.41
C ARG A 72 4.47 -5.13 -1.27
N THR A 73 3.50 -6.02 -1.39
CA THR A 73 3.71 -7.47 -1.30
C THR A 73 4.58 -7.98 -2.43
N GLN A 74 4.35 -7.51 -3.66
CA GLN A 74 5.15 -7.88 -4.83
C GLN A 74 6.61 -7.45 -4.67
N VAL A 75 6.87 -6.20 -4.28
CA VAL A 75 8.24 -5.70 -4.10
C VAL A 75 8.94 -6.42 -2.94
N HIS A 76 8.26 -6.66 -1.83
CA HIS A 76 8.83 -7.42 -0.72
C HIS A 76 9.18 -8.87 -1.11
N THR A 77 8.32 -9.52 -1.89
CA THR A 77 8.57 -10.87 -2.42
C THR A 77 9.77 -10.87 -3.36
N ALA A 78 9.86 -9.90 -4.28
CA ALA A 78 11.00 -9.75 -5.17
C ALA A 78 12.30 -9.53 -4.40
N HIS A 79 12.29 -8.66 -3.39
CA HIS A 79 13.44 -8.43 -2.50
C HIS A 79 13.93 -9.73 -1.86
N ARG A 80 13.03 -10.54 -1.29
CA ARG A 80 13.38 -11.83 -0.69
C ARG A 80 13.99 -12.81 -1.70
N ASN A 81 13.43 -12.88 -2.90
CA ASN A 81 13.92 -13.75 -3.96
C ASN A 81 15.34 -13.36 -4.39
N TYR A 82 15.61 -12.07 -4.55
CA TYR A 82 16.95 -11.59 -4.92
C TYR A 82 17.96 -11.74 -3.79
N ALA A 83 17.58 -11.46 -2.54
CA ALA A 83 18.43 -11.66 -1.37
C ALA A 83 18.83 -13.15 -1.22
N GLU A 84 17.88 -14.05 -1.45
CA GLU A 84 18.14 -15.49 -1.42
C GLU A 84 19.05 -15.94 -2.56
N ALA A 85 18.85 -15.42 -3.77
CA ALA A 85 19.73 -15.69 -4.90
C ALA A 85 21.17 -15.19 -4.65
N GLU A 86 21.34 -14.01 -4.03
CA GLU A 86 22.67 -13.52 -3.63
C GLU A 86 23.31 -14.40 -2.55
N ARG A 87 22.53 -14.89 -1.58
CA ARG A 87 23.02 -15.83 -0.56
C ARG A 87 23.51 -17.13 -1.20
N LEU A 88 22.68 -17.76 -2.04
CA LEU A 88 23.03 -19.01 -2.74
C LEU A 88 24.23 -18.83 -3.66
N ASN A 89 24.32 -17.71 -4.39
CA ASN A 89 25.47 -17.42 -5.24
C ASN A 89 26.77 -17.28 -4.42
N ARG A 90 26.72 -16.65 -3.23
CA ARG A 90 27.88 -16.60 -2.33
C ARG A 90 28.27 -17.98 -1.82
N GLU A 91 27.30 -18.82 -1.48
CA GLU A 91 27.54 -20.18 -0.99
C GLU A 91 28.12 -21.12 -2.06
N ILE A 92 27.62 -21.04 -3.30
CA ILE A 92 28.03 -21.92 -4.40
C ILE A 92 29.36 -21.45 -5.03
N PHE A 93 29.55 -20.14 -5.19
CA PHE A 93 30.68 -19.59 -5.93
C PHE A 93 31.78 -18.97 -5.05
N GLY A 94 31.64 -19.00 -3.73
CA GLY A 94 32.71 -18.63 -2.79
C GLY A 94 33.17 -17.17 -2.86
N PHE A 95 32.38 -16.26 -3.44
CA PHE A 95 32.72 -14.83 -3.46
C PHE A 95 32.56 -14.23 -2.06
N ALA A 96 33.63 -14.34 -1.26
CA ALA A 96 33.96 -13.40 -0.21
C ALA A 96 34.33 -12.07 -0.88
N GLY A 97 33.35 -11.16 -0.97
CA GLY A 97 33.57 -9.76 -1.28
C GLY A 97 33.36 -8.94 -0.03
#